data_AF-A0A875RZY2-F1
#
_entry.id   AF-A0A875RZY2-F1
#
_cell.length_a   1.000
_cell.length_b   1.000
_cell.length_c   1.000
_cell.angle_alpha   90.00
_cell.angle_beta   90.00
_cell.angle_gamma   90.00
#
_symmetry.space_group_name_H-M   'P 1'
#
loop_
_entity.id
_entity.type
_entity.pdbx_description
1 polymer ?
#
loop_
_entity_poly.entity_id
_entity_poly.type
_entity_poly.pdbx_seq_one_letter_code
_entity_poly.pdbx_strand_id
1 'polypeptide(L)'
;MKRFKKSIQEKNGAQDKKQVKSHDFFKDRSNKIQQIDEFNKVSLITSSNSKEAGFYCGTCRRKYKDNLKFLEHLNSKEHLVNSGFDEVEAQNSNKFTLEDIKKRLEYLRMKVTETADDISVNIKGNIELGKEADRQRREKRRLKNREKSEKKKIKKQITYHTGEDTDMVKLMGFSNFRSTK
;
A
#
# COMPACT_ATOMS: atom_id res chain seq x y z
N MET A 1 3.24 37.01 -44.98
CA MET A 1 2.73 36.61 -43.63
C MET A 1 1.37 35.89 -43.62
N LYS A 2 0.50 36.01 -44.64
CA LYS A 2 -0.80 35.31 -44.67
C LYS A 2 -0.73 33.79 -44.90
N ARG A 3 0.31 33.28 -45.60
CA ARG A 3 0.51 31.83 -45.84
C ARG A 3 1.00 31.05 -44.62
N PHE A 4 1.79 31.68 -43.75
CA PHE A 4 2.30 31.06 -42.51
C PHE A 4 1.22 30.92 -41.42
N LYS A 5 0.25 31.84 -41.35
CA LYS A 5 -0.88 31.71 -40.43
C LYS A 5 -1.86 30.62 -40.87
N LYS A 6 -2.00 30.40 -42.19
CA LYS A 6 -2.84 29.34 -42.75
C LYS A 6 -2.28 27.94 -42.47
N SER A 7 -0.97 27.75 -42.58
CA SER A 7 -0.32 26.47 -42.27
C SER A 7 -0.30 26.10 -40.78
N ILE A 8 -0.33 27.09 -39.87
CA ILE A 8 -0.51 26.86 -38.43
C ILE A 8 -1.97 26.51 -38.11
N GLN A 9 -2.93 27.12 -38.80
CA GLN A 9 -4.36 26.79 -38.64
C GLN A 9 -4.71 25.41 -39.22
N GLU A 10 -4.10 25.00 -40.33
CA GLU A 10 -4.33 23.70 -40.97
C GLU A 10 -3.72 22.54 -40.16
N LYS A 11 -2.60 22.74 -39.45
CA LYS A 11 -2.00 21.72 -38.56
C LYS A 11 -2.76 21.46 -37.25
N ASN A 12 -3.62 22.38 -36.84
CA ASN A 12 -4.48 22.22 -35.66
C ASN A 12 -5.84 21.60 -36.00
N GLY A 13 -6.14 21.37 -37.29
CA GLY A 13 -7.46 20.94 -37.77
C GLY A 13 -7.65 19.42 -37.89
N ALA A 14 -6.63 18.60 -37.64
CA ALA A 14 -6.70 17.16 -37.84
C ALA A 14 -5.87 16.39 -36.78
N GLN A 15 -6.08 16.70 -35.51
CA GLN A 15 -5.78 15.71 -34.47
C GLN A 15 -6.98 14.75 -34.44
N ASP A 16 -6.81 13.59 -35.05
CA ASP A 16 -7.75 12.48 -34.96
C ASP A 16 -8.14 12.29 -33.49
N LYS A 17 -9.40 12.61 -33.17
CA LYS A 17 -10.00 12.28 -31.87
C LYS A 17 -10.11 10.77 -31.81
N LYS A 18 -9.01 10.09 -31.46
CA LYS A 18 -9.05 8.67 -31.09
C LYS A 18 -10.05 8.58 -29.94
N GLN A 19 -11.15 7.87 -30.18
CA GLN A 19 -12.12 7.57 -29.13
C GLN A 19 -11.34 6.93 -27.98
N VAL A 20 -11.27 7.63 -26.85
CA VAL A 20 -10.59 7.12 -25.66
C VAL A 20 -11.42 5.93 -25.21
N LYS A 21 -10.78 4.75 -25.09
CA LYS A 21 -11.48 3.57 -24.62
C LYS A 21 -12.03 3.85 -23.23
N SER A 22 -13.25 3.39 -22.95
CA SER A 22 -13.95 3.66 -21.69
C SER A 22 -13.10 3.35 -20.45
N HIS A 23 -12.35 2.25 -20.51
CA HIS A 23 -11.43 1.81 -19.47
C HIS A 23 -10.28 2.78 -19.17
N ASP A 24 -9.72 3.45 -20.18
CA ASP A 24 -8.57 4.35 -19.99
C ASP A 24 -9.00 5.65 -19.29
N PHE A 25 -10.21 6.13 -19.57
CA PHE A 25 -10.82 7.26 -18.85
C PHE A 25 -11.06 6.95 -17.37
N PHE A 26 -11.60 5.76 -17.05
CA PHE A 26 -11.84 5.40 -15.66
C PHE A 26 -10.55 5.26 -14.85
N LYS A 27 -9.46 4.80 -15.49
CA LYS A 27 -8.12 4.75 -14.89
C LYS A 27 -7.55 6.14 -14.62
N ASP A 28 -7.61 7.04 -15.60
CA ASP A 28 -7.14 8.41 -15.43
C ASP A 28 -7.94 9.13 -14.34
N ARG A 29 -9.23 8.85 -14.25
CA ARG A 29 -10.11 9.36 -13.21
C ARG A 29 -9.75 8.80 -11.83
N SER A 30 -9.52 7.50 -11.68
CA SER A 30 -9.12 6.92 -10.39
C SER A 30 -7.81 7.50 -9.89
N ASN A 31 -6.85 7.72 -10.79
CA ASN A 31 -5.56 8.33 -10.44
C ASN A 31 -5.73 9.76 -9.93
N LYS A 32 -6.59 10.57 -10.58
CA LYS A 32 -6.90 11.93 -10.12
C LYS A 32 -7.60 11.94 -8.75
N ILE A 33 -8.45 10.95 -8.46
CA ILE A 33 -9.11 10.83 -7.15
C ILE A 33 -8.09 10.47 -6.07
N GLN A 34 -7.18 9.53 -6.35
CA GLN A 34 -6.09 9.18 -5.42
C GLN A 34 -5.21 10.38 -5.09
N GLN A 35 -4.89 11.23 -6.07
CA GLN A 35 -4.16 12.47 -5.82
C GLN A 35 -4.90 13.37 -4.81
N ILE A 36 -6.22 13.54 -4.95
CA ILE A 36 -7.02 14.33 -3.99
C ILE A 36 -6.94 13.75 -2.58
N ASP A 37 -7.02 12.43 -2.44
CA ASP A 37 -6.92 11.75 -1.14
C ASP A 37 -5.53 11.92 -0.50
N GLU A 38 -4.46 11.93 -1.30
CA GLU A 38 -3.10 12.20 -0.83
C GLU A 38 -2.93 13.65 -0.36
N PHE A 39 -3.50 14.63 -1.09
CA PHE A 39 -3.47 16.04 -0.68
C PHE A 39 -4.24 16.33 0.61
N ASN A 40 -5.27 15.55 0.94
CA ASN A 40 -5.95 15.65 2.24
C ASN A 40 -5.09 15.11 3.40
N LYS A 41 -4.19 14.17 3.12
CA LYS A 41 -3.30 13.59 4.14
C LYS A 41 -2.08 14.48 4.40
N VAL A 42 -1.61 15.21 3.38
CA VAL A 42 -0.44 16.09 3.49
C VAL A 42 -0.90 17.54 3.60
N SER A 43 -0.99 18.06 4.83
CA SER A 43 -1.23 19.49 5.05
C SER A 43 -0.03 20.31 4.59
N LEU A 44 -0.11 20.88 3.39
CA LEU A 44 0.86 21.87 2.92
C LEU A 44 0.68 23.14 3.76
N ILE A 45 1.67 23.46 4.60
CA ILE A 45 1.79 24.79 5.23
C ILE A 45 2.24 25.74 4.12
N THR A 46 1.29 26.38 3.43
CA THR A 46 1.58 27.33 2.37
C THR A 46 1.93 28.69 2.98
N SER A 47 3.17 29.14 2.75
CA SER A 47 3.57 30.52 3.00
C SER A 47 2.84 31.43 2.02
N SER A 48 2.46 32.62 2.48
CA SER A 48 1.54 33.60 1.85
C SER A 48 1.87 34.03 0.41
N ASN A 49 2.99 33.59 -0.16
CA ASN A 49 3.48 33.95 -1.50
C ASN A 49 3.53 32.75 -2.48
N SER A 50 3.16 31.54 -2.07
CA SER A 50 3.08 30.42 -3.01
C SER A 50 1.86 30.61 -3.91
N LYS A 51 2.09 30.77 -5.23
CA LYS A 51 1.05 30.78 -6.27
C LYS A 51 0.02 29.68 -5.97
N GLU A 52 -1.18 30.12 -5.63
CA GLU A 52 -2.34 29.35 -5.15
C GLU A 52 -2.29 27.85 -5.51
N ALA A 53 -1.98 27.02 -4.50
CA ALA A 53 -2.07 25.57 -4.63
C ALA A 53 -3.53 25.18 -4.93
N GLY A 54 -3.75 24.38 -5.97
CA GLY A 54 -5.08 23.95 -6.38
C GLY A 54 -5.04 22.86 -7.44
N PHE A 55 -6.14 22.15 -7.61
CA PHE A 55 -6.31 21.08 -8.58
C PHE A 55 -6.43 21.64 -9.99
N TYR A 56 -5.68 21.07 -10.92
CA TYR A 56 -5.71 21.47 -12.32
C TYR A 56 -6.34 20.39 -13.19
N CYS A 57 -7.32 20.80 -13.99
CA CYS A 57 -7.92 19.95 -15.00
C CYS A 57 -7.27 20.19 -16.36
N GLY A 58 -6.57 19.20 -16.92
CA GLY A 58 -5.89 19.31 -18.22
C GLY A 58 -6.83 19.39 -19.42
N THR A 59 -8.02 18.78 -19.35
CA THR A 59 -9.01 18.77 -20.43
C THR A 59 -9.73 20.11 -20.53
N CYS A 60 -10.18 20.67 -19.41
CA CYS A 60 -10.93 21.93 -19.38
C CYS A 60 -10.06 23.17 -19.11
N ARG A 61 -8.77 22.99 -18.79
CA ARG A 61 -7.79 24.06 -18.49
C ARG A 61 -8.23 25.01 -17.36
N ARG A 62 -8.93 24.48 -16.35
CA ARG A 62 -9.41 25.22 -15.17
C ARG A 62 -8.71 24.76 -13.90
N LYS A 63 -8.56 25.67 -12.94
CA LYS A 63 -7.99 25.41 -11.61
C LYS A 63 -9.07 25.51 -10.54
N TYR A 64 -9.05 24.61 -9.57
CA TYR A 64 -9.99 24.54 -8.46
C TYR A 64 -9.22 24.58 -7.15
N LYS A 65 -9.67 25.41 -6.21
CA LYS A 65 -9.06 25.53 -4.87
C LYS A 65 -9.56 24.43 -3.92
N ASP A 66 -10.82 24.03 -4.09
CA ASP A 66 -11.48 23.05 -3.21
C ASP A 66 -11.60 21.68 -3.89
N ASN A 67 -11.42 20.62 -3.10
CA ASN A 67 -11.59 19.23 -3.56
C ASN A 67 -12.99 18.96 -4.10
N LEU A 68 -14.02 19.42 -3.37
CA LEU A 68 -15.42 19.16 -3.71
C LEU A 68 -15.77 19.79 -5.07
N LYS A 69 -15.32 21.02 -5.31
CA LYS A 69 -15.52 21.71 -6.59
C LYS A 69 -14.78 21.01 -7.73
N PHE A 70 -13.61 20.45 -7.47
CA PHE A 70 -12.87 19.67 -8.47
C PHE A 70 -13.57 18.34 -8.80
N LEU A 71 -14.11 17.63 -7.80
CA LEU A 71 -14.89 16.41 -8.00
C LEU A 71 -16.21 16.68 -8.75
N GLU A 72 -16.91 17.76 -8.41
CA GLU A 72 -18.10 18.22 -9.11
C GLU A 72 -17.77 18.55 -10.57
N HIS A 73 -16.64 19.22 -10.82
CA HIS A 73 -16.16 19.47 -12.17
C HIS A 73 -15.88 18.18 -12.94
N LEU A 74 -15.23 17.18 -12.35
CA LEU A 74 -14.98 15.89 -13.00
C LEU A 74 -16.29 15.16 -13.36
N ASN A 75 -17.40 15.48 -12.71
CA ASN A 75 -18.74 14.95 -12.99
C ASN A 75 -19.57 15.85 -13.91
N SER A 76 -19.11 17.06 -14.22
CA SER A 76 -19.90 17.98 -15.02
C SER A 76 -19.94 17.53 -16.48
N LYS A 77 -21.07 17.79 -17.14
CA LYS A 77 -21.27 17.44 -18.57
C LYS A 77 -20.17 18.03 -19.45
N GLU A 78 -19.76 19.26 -19.15
CA GLU A 78 -18.67 19.93 -19.87
C GLU A 78 -17.35 19.14 -19.82
N HIS A 79 -17.02 18.54 -18.66
CA HIS A 79 -15.79 17.75 -18.53
C HIS A 79 -15.88 16.43 -19.30
N LEU A 80 -17.03 15.75 -19.23
CA LEU A 80 -17.25 14.46 -19.87
C LEU A 80 -17.21 14.57 -21.40
N VAL A 81 -17.91 15.56 -21.96
CA VAL A 81 -17.91 15.85 -23.40
C VAL A 81 -16.49 16.19 -23.88
N ASN A 82 -15.76 17.03 -23.14
CA ASN A 82 -14.38 17.38 -23.50
C ASN A 82 -13.40 16.21 -23.36
N SER A 83 -13.69 15.24 -22.51
CA SER A 83 -12.87 14.04 -22.31
C SER A 83 -13.17 12.95 -23.35
N GLY A 84 -14.14 13.17 -24.23
CA GLY A 84 -14.52 12.22 -25.28
C GLY A 84 -15.38 11.05 -24.78
N PHE A 85 -15.94 11.16 -23.57
CA PHE A 85 -16.99 10.26 -23.11
C PHE A 85 -18.31 10.79 -23.65
N ASP A 86 -18.77 10.22 -24.76
CA ASP A 86 -20.05 10.60 -25.33
C ASP A 86 -21.17 10.25 -24.33
N GLU A 87 -22.12 11.17 -24.17
CA GLU A 87 -23.34 11.01 -23.36
C GLU A 87 -24.13 9.73 -23.73
N VAL A 88 -23.86 9.16 -24.90
CA VAL A 88 -24.43 7.92 -25.44
C VAL A 88 -24.05 6.70 -24.59
N GLU A 89 -22.80 6.56 -24.10
CA GLU A 89 -22.45 5.44 -23.22
C GLU A 89 -23.13 5.57 -21.85
N ALA A 90 -23.25 6.80 -21.33
CA ALA A 90 -23.94 7.07 -20.07
C ALA A 90 -25.46 6.80 -20.18
N GLN A 91 -26.10 7.14 -21.31
CA GLN A 91 -27.52 6.84 -21.53
C GLN A 91 -27.78 5.35 -21.83
N ASN A 92 -26.86 4.67 -22.51
CA ASN A 92 -26.95 3.23 -22.78
C ASN A 92 -26.77 2.36 -21.52
N SER A 93 -26.19 2.91 -20.45
CA SER A 93 -26.12 2.21 -19.15
C SER A 93 -27.49 1.84 -18.57
N ASN A 94 -28.59 2.44 -19.05
CA ASN A 94 -29.94 2.07 -18.59
C ASN A 94 -30.52 0.85 -19.32
N LYS A 95 -29.83 0.29 -20.32
CA LYS A 95 -30.28 -0.86 -21.11
C LYS A 95 -29.29 -2.02 -20.94
N PHE A 96 -29.54 -2.88 -19.95
CA PHE A 96 -28.78 -4.12 -19.76
C PHE A 96 -29.57 -5.33 -20.21
N THR A 97 -28.91 -6.24 -20.94
CA THR A 97 -29.50 -7.54 -21.29
C THR A 97 -29.31 -8.56 -20.16
N LEU A 98 -30.07 -9.67 -20.17
CA LEU A 98 -29.88 -10.77 -19.22
C LEU A 98 -28.46 -11.37 -19.30
N GLU A 99 -27.86 -11.36 -20.49
CA GLU A 99 -26.50 -11.86 -20.69
C GLU A 99 -25.45 -10.98 -20.01
N ASP A 100 -25.62 -9.66 -20.05
CA ASP A 100 -24.71 -8.72 -19.39
C ASP A 100 -24.72 -8.91 -17.87
N ILE A 101 -25.91 -9.17 -17.30
CA ILE A 101 -26.07 -9.43 -15.87
C ILE A 101 -25.35 -10.74 -15.49
N LYS A 102 -25.49 -11.80 -16.27
CA LYS A 102 -24.78 -13.07 -16.02
C LYS A 102 -23.27 -12.88 -16.06
N LYS A 103 -22.75 -12.23 -17.11
CA LYS A 103 -21.32 -11.90 -17.24
C LYS A 103 -20.82 -11.08 -16.05
N ARG A 104 -21.61 -10.10 -15.59
CA ARG A 104 -21.25 -9.27 -14.43
C ARG A 104 -21.23 -10.08 -13.14
N LEU A 105 -22.20 -10.97 -12.92
CA LEU A 105 -22.26 -11.84 -11.75
C LEU A 105 -21.08 -12.82 -11.73
N GLU A 106 -20.74 -13.41 -12.87
CA GLU A 106 -19.56 -14.28 -13.01
C GLU A 106 -18.28 -13.52 -12.70
N TYR A 107 -18.10 -12.32 -13.26
CA TYR A 107 -16.96 -11.45 -12.94
C TYR A 107 -16.87 -11.13 -11.43
N LEU A 108 -17.98 -10.83 -10.78
CA LEU A 108 -18.00 -10.56 -9.34
C LEU A 108 -17.67 -11.81 -8.52
N ARG A 109 -18.15 -12.99 -8.93
CA ARG A 109 -17.78 -14.26 -8.28
C ARG A 109 -16.28 -14.51 -8.40
N MET A 110 -15.71 -14.35 -9.60
CA MET A 110 -14.27 -14.50 -9.84
C MET A 110 -13.45 -13.52 -9.00
N LYS A 111 -13.85 -12.25 -8.93
CA LYS A 111 -13.15 -11.26 -8.10
C LYS A 111 -13.21 -11.59 -6.61
N VAL A 112 -14.35 -12.08 -6.11
CA VAL A 112 -14.48 -12.51 -4.71
C VAL A 112 -13.58 -13.71 -4.44
N THR A 113 -13.55 -14.71 -5.33
CA THR A 113 -12.67 -15.87 -5.17
C THR A 113 -11.19 -15.48 -5.21
N GLU A 114 -10.77 -14.63 -6.15
CA GLU A 114 -9.40 -14.10 -6.22
C GLU A 114 -9.01 -13.40 -4.91
N THR A 115 -9.87 -12.52 -4.40
CA THR A 115 -9.59 -11.83 -3.13
C THR A 115 -9.54 -12.78 -1.93
N ALA A 116 -10.36 -13.84 -1.92
CA ALA A 116 -10.35 -14.85 -0.86
C ALA A 116 -9.08 -15.70 -0.93
N ASP A 117 -8.64 -16.06 -2.13
CA ASP A 117 -7.40 -16.79 -2.37
C ASP A 117 -6.18 -15.96 -1.96
N ASP A 118 -6.13 -14.68 -2.35
CA ASP A 118 -5.07 -13.74 -1.94
C ASP A 118 -4.97 -13.60 -0.41
N ILE A 119 -6.11 -13.51 0.27
CA ILE A 119 -6.17 -13.47 1.74
C ILE A 119 -5.66 -14.79 2.32
N SER A 120 -6.05 -15.94 1.74
CA SER A 120 -5.62 -17.26 2.21
C SER A 120 -4.11 -17.50 2.03
N VAL A 121 -3.53 -17.03 0.92
CA VAL A 121 -2.11 -17.10 0.61
C VAL A 121 -1.31 -16.24 1.59
N ASN A 122 -1.79 -15.02 1.88
CA ASN A 122 -1.17 -14.15 2.87
C ASN A 122 -1.20 -14.75 4.29
N ILE A 123 -2.30 -15.39 4.69
CA ILE A 123 -2.40 -16.05 6.01
C ILE A 123 -1.40 -17.22 6.11
N LYS A 124 -1.33 -18.08 5.08
CA LYS A 124 -0.37 -19.20 5.05
C LYS A 124 1.07 -18.70 5.09
N GLY A 125 1.42 -17.70 4.27
CA GLY A 125 2.76 -17.10 4.25
C GLY A 125 3.14 -16.49 5.60
N ASN A 126 2.24 -15.79 6.27
CA ASN A 126 2.48 -15.22 7.60
C ASN A 126 2.69 -16.30 8.67
N ILE A 127 1.93 -17.41 8.61
CA ILE A 127 2.11 -18.55 9.53
C ILE A 127 3.47 -19.22 9.31
N GLU A 128 3.91 -19.39 8.06
CA GLU A 128 5.21 -19.98 7.73
C GLU A 128 6.37 -19.09 8.18
N LEU A 129 6.30 -17.78 7.91
CA LEU A 129 7.28 -16.80 8.39
C LEU A 129 7.35 -16.78 9.92
N GLY A 130 6.21 -16.84 10.61
CA GLY A 130 6.14 -16.94 12.06
C GLY A 130 6.81 -18.22 12.60
N LYS A 131 6.53 -19.38 11.99
CA LYS A 131 7.16 -20.66 12.34
C LYS A 131 8.67 -20.64 12.14
N GLU A 132 9.14 -20.03 11.06
CA GLU A 132 10.56 -19.92 10.76
C GLU A 132 11.29 -19.01 11.77
N ALA A 133 10.70 -17.84 12.07
CA ALA A 133 11.22 -16.95 13.10
C ALA A 133 11.29 -17.63 14.49
N ASP A 134 10.28 -18.42 14.84
CA ASP A 134 10.26 -19.19 16.09
C ASP A 134 11.27 -20.33 16.12
N ARG A 135 11.55 -20.98 14.98
CA ARG A 135 12.63 -21.98 14.86
C ARG A 135 13.99 -21.32 15.08
N GLN A 136 14.28 -20.23 14.39
CA GLN A 136 15.53 -19.48 14.55
C GLN A 136 15.70 -18.95 15.98
N ARG A 137 14.62 -18.47 16.61
CA ARG A 137 14.65 -18.02 18.01
C ARG A 137 14.97 -19.18 18.97
N ARG A 138 14.39 -20.36 18.74
CA ARG A 138 14.68 -21.57 19.53
C ARG A 138 16.12 -22.04 19.35
N GLU A 139 16.65 -22.02 18.13
CA GLU A 139 18.04 -22.38 17.86
C GLU A 139 19.03 -21.41 18.51
N LYS A 140 18.80 -20.09 18.37
CA LYS A 140 19.60 -19.06 19.06
C LYS A 140 19.56 -19.24 20.59
N ARG A 141 18.41 -19.62 21.15
CA ARG A 141 18.28 -19.91 22.60
C ARG A 141 19.05 -21.18 22.98
N ARG A 142 19.03 -22.22 22.16
CA ARG A 142 19.79 -23.47 22.38
C ARG A 142 21.30 -23.22 22.33
N LEU A 143 21.79 -22.46 21.34
CA LEU A 143 23.19 -22.05 21.24
C LEU A 143 23.64 -21.26 22.46
N LYS A 144 22.90 -20.20 22.83
CA LYS A 144 23.18 -19.41 24.04
C LYS A 144 23.20 -20.26 25.32
N ASN A 145 22.34 -21.27 25.43
CA ASN A 145 22.33 -22.17 26.58
C ASN A 145 23.54 -23.12 26.57
N ARG A 146 23.96 -23.64 25.41
CA ARG A 146 25.17 -24.46 25.27
C ARG A 146 26.42 -23.67 25.64
N GLU A 147 26.60 -22.46 25.10
CA GLU A 147 27.72 -21.58 25.45
C GLU A 147 27.77 -21.25 26.94
N LYS A 148 26.61 -20.96 27.56
CA LYS A 148 26.53 -20.74 29.01
C LYS A 148 26.93 -21.99 29.80
N SER A 149 26.55 -23.18 29.34
CA SER A 149 26.91 -24.43 29.99
C SER A 149 28.40 -24.75 29.89
N GLU A 150 29.02 -24.48 28.74
CA GLU A 150 30.46 -24.65 28.53
C GLU A 150 31.27 -23.65 29.33
N LYS A 151 30.88 -22.37 29.34
CA LYS A 151 31.50 -21.33 30.19
C LYS A 151 31.40 -21.68 31.67
N LYS A 152 30.27 -22.27 32.12
CA LYS A 152 30.14 -22.78 33.50
C LYS A 152 31.04 -23.98 33.78
N LYS A 153 31.23 -24.89 32.83
CA LYS A 153 32.16 -26.03 32.97
C LYS A 153 33.62 -25.56 33.05
N ILE A 154 34.01 -24.63 32.18
CA ILE A 154 35.36 -24.03 32.18
C ILE A 154 35.59 -23.24 33.48
N LYS A 155 34.62 -22.41 33.91
CA LYS A 155 34.72 -21.72 35.22
C LYS A 155 34.84 -22.69 36.38
N LYS A 156 34.06 -23.79 36.39
CA LYS A 156 34.20 -24.84 37.41
C LYS A 156 35.60 -25.45 37.39
N GLN A 157 36.13 -25.82 36.22
CA GLN A 157 37.48 -26.37 36.10
C GLN A 157 38.57 -25.39 36.57
N ILE A 158 38.42 -24.09 36.28
CA ILE A 158 39.33 -23.05 36.77
C ILE A 158 39.23 -22.88 38.28
N THR A 159 38.02 -22.86 38.86
CA THR A 159 37.81 -22.76 40.32
C THR A 159 38.31 -24.00 41.08
N TYR A 160 38.32 -25.18 40.46
CA TYR A 160 38.94 -26.39 41.04
C TYR A 160 40.48 -26.32 41.05
N HIS A 161 41.10 -25.45 40.23
CA HIS A 161 42.54 -25.31 40.12
C HIS A 161 43.11 -24.18 41.02
N THR A 162 42.25 -23.26 41.48
CA THR A 162 42.56 -22.22 42.48
C THR A 162 41.92 -22.63 43.82
N GLY A 163 42.63 -23.43 44.61
CA GLY A 163 42.09 -24.08 45.82
C GLY A 163 41.89 -23.18 47.04
N GLU A 164 40.92 -22.25 47.02
CA GLU A 164 40.58 -21.40 48.17
C GLU A 164 39.07 -21.04 48.29
N ASP A 165 38.13 -21.98 48.08
CA ASP A 165 36.69 -21.65 48.15
C ASP A 165 35.86 -22.50 49.13
N THR A 166 36.46 -23.34 49.98
CA THR A 166 35.69 -24.08 50.99
C THR A 166 35.13 -23.17 52.08
N ASP A 167 35.86 -22.10 52.43
CA ASP A 167 35.46 -21.15 53.47
C ASP A 167 34.58 -20.02 52.91
N MET A 168 34.80 -19.61 51.66
CA MET A 168 33.97 -18.61 50.99
C MET A 168 32.57 -19.14 50.62
N VAL A 169 32.44 -20.43 50.28
CA VAL A 169 31.14 -21.09 50.02
C VAL A 169 30.28 -21.24 51.29
N LYS A 170 30.93 -21.40 52.44
CA LYS A 170 30.28 -21.41 53.76
C LYS A 170 29.83 -20.00 54.17
N LEU A 171 30.59 -18.96 53.81
CA LEU A 171 30.24 -17.56 54.03
C LEU A 171 29.10 -17.09 53.09
N MET A 172 29.02 -17.65 51.88
CA MET A 172 28.01 -17.30 50.85
C MET A 172 26.66 -18.03 51.01
N GLY A 173 26.39 -18.66 52.15
CA GLY A 173 25.03 -19.08 52.55
C GLY A 173 24.42 -20.28 51.81
N PHE A 174 25.20 -21.10 51.11
CA PHE A 174 24.69 -22.27 50.37
C PHE A 174 24.42 -23.53 51.23
N SER A 175 24.59 -23.45 52.56
CA SER A 175 24.43 -24.59 53.46
C SER A 175 22.98 -24.85 53.92
N ASN A 176 21.96 -24.20 53.34
CA ASN A 176 20.60 -24.22 53.90
C ASN A 176 19.43 -24.45 52.91
N PHE A 177 19.58 -25.31 51.89
CA PHE A 177 18.40 -25.90 51.22
C PHE A 177 17.91 -27.12 52.01
N ARG A 178 17.13 -26.78 53.05
CA ARG A 178 16.40 -27.65 53.96
C ARG A 178 15.52 -28.63 53.17
N SER A 179 15.78 -29.92 53.32
CA SER A 179 14.82 -30.97 52.97
C SER A 179 13.57 -30.80 53.84
N THR A 180 12.40 -30.72 53.21
CA THR A 180 11.13 -31.14 53.81
C THR A 180 10.30 -31.82 52.75
N LYS A 181 9.52 -32.82 53.20
CA LYS A 181 8.45 -33.53 52.47
C LYS A 181 7.58 -32.59 51.65
#